data_AF-A0A1Y4RW81-F1
#
_entry.id   AF-A0A1Y4RW81-F1
#
_cell.length_a   1.000
_cell.length_b   1.000
_cell.length_c   1.000
_cell.angle_alpha   90.00
_cell.angle_beta   90.00
_cell.angle_gamma   90.00
#
_symmetry.space_group_name_H-M   'P 1'
#
loop_
_entity.id
_entity.type
_entity.pdbx_description
1 polymer ?
#
loop_
_entity_poly.entity_id
_entity_poly.type
_entity_poly.pdbx_seq_one_letter_code
_entity_poly.pdbx_strand_id
1 'polypeptide(L)'
;MSYQFDSHMDTGNLSRKKWEYEIERTGFQDLLSFGTADMDYHSPEPVLDAIRGVADAGHLGYPHIRDSYYQTIEQWLERLASWKINGKESVTPHVGIYMACITAMDAFSEPGETR
;
A
#
# COMPACT_ATOMS: atom_id res chain seq x y z
N MET A 1 -8.11 19.01 11.77
CA MET A 1 -6.76 18.98 11.16
C MET A 1 -6.87 19.53 9.76
N SER A 2 -5.94 20.40 9.35
CA SER A 2 -5.85 20.90 7.97
C SER A 2 -4.73 20.11 7.29
N TYR A 3 -5.01 19.59 6.09
CA TYR A 3 -4.04 18.93 5.23
C TYR A 3 -3.83 19.81 4.00
N GLN A 4 -2.58 19.93 3.53
CA GLN A 4 -2.22 20.71 2.35
C GLN A 4 -2.15 19.77 1.14
N PHE A 5 -3.20 19.78 0.31
CA PHE A 5 -3.23 19.02 -0.94
C PHE A 5 -2.97 19.91 -2.18
N ASP A 6 -3.01 21.23 -2.03
CA ASP A 6 -2.81 22.17 -3.14
C ASP A 6 -1.32 22.49 -3.40
N SER A 7 -0.43 22.06 -2.50
CA SER A 7 1.02 22.27 -2.64
C SER A 7 1.64 21.24 -3.56
N HIS A 8 2.54 21.70 -4.44
CA HIS A 8 3.42 20.79 -5.18
C HIS A 8 4.31 20.02 -4.21
N MET A 9 4.35 18.69 -4.35
CA MET A 9 5.18 17.81 -3.53
C MET A 9 6.63 17.89 -4.01
N ASP A 10 7.56 18.27 -3.12
CA ASP A 10 8.99 18.10 -3.40
C ASP A 10 9.33 16.60 -3.37
N THR A 11 9.71 16.08 -4.53
CA THR A 11 10.03 14.66 -4.71
C THR A 11 11.52 14.38 -4.58
N GLY A 12 12.36 15.40 -4.36
CA GLY A 12 13.81 15.28 -4.31
C GLY A 12 14.35 14.40 -5.44
N ASN A 13 15.08 13.35 -5.07
CA ASN A 13 15.68 12.37 -6.00
C ASN A 13 14.91 11.03 -6.02
N LEU A 14 13.60 11.03 -5.76
CA LEU A 14 12.80 9.81 -5.84
C LEU A 14 12.75 9.30 -7.29
N SER A 15 12.75 7.97 -7.45
CA SER A 15 12.54 7.29 -8.73
C SER A 15 11.14 6.67 -8.73
N ARG A 16 10.14 7.44 -9.21
CA ARG A 16 8.72 7.09 -9.15
C ARG A 16 8.28 6.49 -10.48
N LYS A 17 7.50 5.41 -10.39
CA LYS A 17 6.99 4.74 -11.59
C LYS A 17 6.05 5.63 -12.39
N LYS A 18 5.24 6.45 -11.73
CA LYS A 18 4.34 7.40 -12.40
C LYS A 18 5.08 8.45 -13.22
N TRP A 19 6.24 8.94 -12.77
CA TRP A 19 6.92 10.08 -13.38
C TRP A 19 8.24 9.69 -14.05
N GLU A 20 9.30 9.47 -13.26
CA GLU A 20 10.66 9.28 -13.79
C GLU A 20 10.74 8.10 -14.77
N TYR A 21 10.12 6.98 -14.43
CA TYR A 21 10.08 5.80 -15.31
C TYR A 21 9.30 6.07 -16.60
N GLU A 22 8.16 6.78 -16.54
CA GLU A 22 7.35 7.05 -17.73
C GLU A 22 8.03 8.05 -18.67
N ILE A 23 8.73 9.05 -18.12
CA ILE A 23 9.58 9.97 -18.90
C ILE A 23 10.71 9.18 -19.60
N GLU A 24 11.41 8.31 -18.87
CA GLU A 24 12.46 7.45 -19.45
C GLU A 24 11.91 6.53 -20.55
N ARG A 25 10.80 5.84 -20.25
CA ARG A 25 10.17 4.87 -21.16
C ARG A 25 9.67 5.50 -22.46
N THR A 26 9.18 6.75 -22.39
CA THR A 26 8.56 7.42 -23.54
C THR A 26 9.50 8.40 -24.26
N GLY A 27 10.53 8.89 -23.58
CA GLY A 27 11.44 9.92 -24.07
C GLY A 27 10.87 11.34 -24.02
N PHE A 28 9.62 11.55 -23.60
CA PHE A 28 8.99 12.87 -23.52
C PHE A 28 9.28 13.52 -22.17
N GLN A 29 10.16 14.54 -22.16
CA GLN A 29 10.55 15.24 -20.93
C GLN A 29 9.41 16.06 -20.31
N ASP A 30 8.49 16.59 -21.14
CA ASP A 30 7.35 17.40 -20.69
C ASP A 30 6.08 16.56 -20.45
N LEU A 31 6.24 15.25 -20.22
CA LEU A 31 5.11 14.34 -20.00
C LEU A 31 4.36 14.69 -18.70
N LEU A 32 3.05 14.91 -18.81
CA LEU A 32 2.15 14.94 -17.67
C LEU A 32 1.58 13.54 -17.43
N SER A 33 1.99 12.90 -16.34
CA SER A 33 1.60 11.52 -16.06
C SER A 33 0.37 11.42 -15.18
N PHE A 34 -0.64 10.70 -15.67
CA PHE A 34 -1.89 10.38 -14.97
C PHE A 34 -2.24 8.88 -15.01
N GLY A 35 -1.26 8.03 -15.35
CA GLY A 35 -1.49 6.60 -15.60
C GLY A 35 -1.42 5.71 -14.36
N THR A 36 -0.26 5.67 -13.69
CA THR A 36 -0.06 4.82 -12.52
C THR A 36 -0.95 5.30 -11.37
N ALA A 37 -1.66 4.37 -10.73
CA ALA A 37 -2.60 4.63 -9.64
C ALA A 37 -1.89 4.83 -8.28
N ASP A 38 -1.04 5.84 -8.19
CA ASP A 38 -0.55 6.42 -6.95
C ASP A 38 -0.85 7.94 -6.92
N MET A 39 -0.51 8.59 -5.81
CA MET A 39 -0.85 10.00 -5.56
C MET A 39 0.41 10.87 -5.51
N ASP A 40 0.27 12.12 -5.92
CA ASP A 40 1.32 13.15 -5.80
C ASP A 40 1.24 13.91 -4.47
N TYR A 41 0.95 13.18 -3.39
CA TYR A 41 0.83 13.69 -2.03
C TYR A 41 1.73 12.90 -1.08
N HIS A 42 2.25 13.59 -0.05
CA HIS A 42 2.90 12.90 1.05
C HIS A 42 1.92 11.97 1.78
N SER A 43 2.43 10.84 2.27
CA SER A 43 1.66 10.00 3.20
C SER A 43 1.34 10.78 4.48
N PRO A 44 0.25 10.46 5.20
CA PRO A 44 -0.08 11.12 6.45
C PRO A 44 1.06 11.01 7.49
N GLU A 45 1.31 12.07 8.27
CA GLU A 45 2.36 12.06 9.31
C GLU A 45 2.30 10.85 10.27
N PRO A 46 1.13 10.36 10.73
CA PRO A 46 1.09 9.16 11.56
C PRO A 46 1.72 7.91 10.91
N VAL A 47 1.67 7.80 9.58
CA VAL A 47 2.32 6.71 8.83
C VAL A 47 3.82 6.96 8.74
N LEU A 48 4.23 8.19 8.41
CA LEU A 48 5.64 8.57 8.31
C LEU A 48 6.36 8.42 9.65
N ASP A 49 5.75 8.83 10.75
CA ASP A 49 6.31 8.71 12.10
C ASP A 49 6.46 7.25 12.54
N ALA A 50 5.49 6.38 12.19
CA ALA A 50 5.62 4.96 12.45
C ALA A 50 6.81 4.34 11.69
N ILE A 51 7.02 4.74 10.43
CA ILE A 51 8.16 4.29 9.61
C ILE A 51 9.48 4.82 10.18
N ARG A 52 9.56 6.12 10.49
CA ARG A 52 10.75 6.75 11.09
C ARG A 52 11.12 6.07 12.42
N GLY A 53 10.14 5.81 13.28
CA GLY A 53 10.38 5.13 14.56
C GLY A 53 10.99 3.73 14.41
N VAL A 54 10.61 2.97 13.38
CA VAL A 54 11.24 1.68 13.07
C VAL A 54 12.68 1.88 12.57
N ALA A 55 12.91 2.86 11.69
CA ALA A 55 14.23 3.16 11.16
C ALA A 55 15.19 3.63 12.26
N ASP A 56 14.74 4.52 13.15
CA ASP A 56 15.51 5.05 14.28
C ASP A 56 15.89 3.97 15.29
N ALA A 57 15.04 2.96 15.48
CA ALA A 57 15.35 1.81 16.32
C ALA A 57 16.48 0.93 15.74
N GLY A 58 16.72 1.00 14.42
CA GLY A 58 17.85 0.38 13.73
C GLY A 58 17.83 -1.15 13.62
N HIS A 59 16.92 -1.85 14.30
CA HIS A 59 16.79 -3.31 14.20
C HIS A 59 15.75 -3.72 13.14
N LEU A 60 16.23 -4.06 11.94
CA LEU A 60 15.40 -4.42 10.77
C LEU A 60 15.39 -5.94 10.52
N GLY A 61 15.32 -6.73 11.60
CA GLY A 61 15.22 -8.19 11.54
C GLY A 61 13.83 -8.69 11.13
N TYR A 62 13.61 -10.00 11.28
CA TYR A 62 12.33 -10.63 10.93
C TYR A 62 11.16 -10.08 11.78
N PRO A 63 10.11 -9.52 11.15
CA PRO A 63 9.00 -8.93 11.89
C PRO A 63 8.06 -10.02 12.43
N HIS A 64 7.52 -9.76 13.63
CA HIS A 64 6.41 -10.52 14.20
C HIS A 64 5.11 -9.71 14.13
N ILE A 65 4.05 -10.30 13.56
CA ILE A 65 2.73 -9.67 13.46
C ILE A 65 2.00 -9.81 14.80
N ARG A 66 1.78 -8.68 15.48
CA ARG A 66 1.11 -8.61 16.77
C ARG A 66 -0.41 -8.62 16.61
N ASP A 67 -1.14 -9.03 17.65
CA ASP A 67 -2.62 -9.00 17.70
C ASP A 67 -3.22 -7.62 17.37
N SER A 68 -2.52 -6.54 17.71
CA SER A 68 -2.92 -5.17 17.39
C SER A 68 -3.08 -4.91 15.90
N TYR A 69 -2.36 -5.64 15.04
CA TYR A 69 -2.51 -5.57 13.59
C TYR A 69 -3.92 -5.99 13.17
N TYR A 70 -4.38 -7.15 13.64
CA TYR A 70 -5.70 -7.70 13.33
C TYR A 70 -6.82 -6.83 13.92
N GLN A 71 -6.68 -6.40 15.17
CA GLN A 71 -7.64 -5.51 15.83
C GLN A 71 -7.80 -4.18 15.09
N THR A 72 -6.71 -3.64 14.53
CA THR A 72 -6.77 -2.39 13.75
C THR A 72 -7.63 -2.58 12.49
N ILE A 73 -7.51 -3.71 11.81
CA ILE A 73 -8.30 -4.04 10.61
C ILE A 73 -9.77 -4.23 10.97
N GLU A 74 -10.07 -5.00 12.03
CA GLU A 74 -11.43 -5.21 12.54
C GLU A 74 -12.12 -3.87 12.79
N GLN A 75 -11.46 -2.99 13.55
CA GLN A 75 -12.01 -1.67 13.89
C GLN A 75 -12.13 -0.75 12.67
N TRP A 76 -11.20 -0.83 11.72
CA TRP A 76 -11.27 -0.05 10.49
C TRP A 76 -12.48 -0.43 9.64
N LEU A 77 -12.70 -1.73 9.42
CA LEU A 77 -13.83 -2.23 8.63
C LEU A 77 -15.17 -1.96 9.32
N GLU A 78 -15.23 -2.09 10.64
CA GLU A 78 -16.44 -1.74 11.40
C GLU A 78 -16.76 -0.24 11.27
N ARG A 79 -15.78 0.65 11.42
CA ARG A 79 -16.02 2.10 11.28
C ARG A 79 -16.37 2.51 9.86
N LEU A 80 -15.69 1.94 8.86
CA LEU A 80 -15.85 2.33 7.47
C LEU A 80 -17.14 1.79 6.85
N ALA A 81 -17.51 0.56 7.20
CA ALA A 81 -18.54 -0.20 6.50
C ALA A 81 -19.51 -0.95 7.42
N SER A 82 -19.45 -0.75 8.75
CA SER A 82 -20.23 -1.52 9.74
C SER A 82 -20.05 -3.03 9.59
N TRP A 83 -18.87 -3.46 9.11
CA TRP A 83 -18.57 -4.85 8.86
C TRP A 83 -17.71 -5.43 9.99
N LYS A 84 -18.36 -6.27 10.81
CA LYS A 84 -17.72 -7.02 11.89
C LYS A 84 -17.10 -8.30 11.35
N ILE A 85 -15.80 -8.48 11.58
CA ILE A 85 -15.05 -9.69 11.27
C ILE A 85 -14.24 -10.15 12.49
N ASN A 86 -13.77 -11.41 12.47
CA ASN A 86 -12.68 -11.86 13.32
C ASN A 86 -11.38 -11.76 12.51
N GLY A 87 -10.50 -10.85 12.90
CA GLY A 87 -9.27 -10.53 12.17
C GLY A 87 -8.30 -11.72 12.10
N LYS A 88 -8.16 -12.49 13.18
CA LYS A 88 -7.24 -13.66 13.19
C LYS A 88 -7.74 -14.80 12.31
N GLU A 89 -9.04 -14.95 12.15
CA GLU A 89 -9.65 -16.00 11.34
C GLU A 89 -9.82 -15.58 9.87
N SER A 90 -10.01 -14.28 9.62
CA SER A 90 -10.41 -13.77 8.30
C SER A 90 -9.30 -13.03 7.54
N VAL A 91 -8.18 -12.68 8.17
CA VAL A 91 -7.11 -11.88 7.55
C VAL A 91 -5.81 -12.68 7.44
N THR A 92 -5.33 -12.81 6.19
CA THR A 92 -4.00 -13.34 5.88
C THR A 92 -3.13 -12.22 5.29
N PRO A 93 -1.95 -11.92 5.86
CA PRO A 93 -1.06 -10.89 5.33
C PRO A 93 -0.49 -11.32 3.97
N HIS A 94 -0.47 -10.39 3.02
CA HIS A 94 0.04 -10.63 1.68
C HIS A 94 0.80 -9.39 1.16
N VAL A 95 1.82 -9.60 0.33
CA VAL A 95 2.67 -8.53 -0.24
C VAL A 95 1.99 -7.68 -1.33
N GLY A 96 0.72 -7.93 -1.62
CA GLY A 96 -0.03 -7.22 -2.66
C GLY A 96 -1.25 -8.01 -3.16
N ILE A 97 -2.25 -7.29 -3.68
CA ILE A 97 -3.54 -7.87 -4.06
C ILE A 97 -3.43 -8.85 -5.23
N TYR A 98 -2.63 -8.56 -6.26
CA TYR A 98 -2.48 -9.44 -7.42
C TYR A 98 -1.92 -10.81 -7.03
N MET A 99 -0.92 -10.82 -6.16
CA MET A 99 -0.33 -12.08 -5.70
C MET A 99 -1.30 -12.85 -4.79
N ALA A 100 -2.05 -12.16 -3.92
CA ALA A 100 -3.11 -12.79 -3.13
C ALA A 100 -4.19 -13.43 -4.02
N CYS A 101 -4.59 -12.72 -5.09
CA CYS A 101 -5.51 -13.25 -6.09
C CYS A 101 -4.93 -14.48 -6.78
N ILE A 102 -3.67 -14.43 -7.23
CA ILE A 102 -3.02 -15.59 -7.87
C ILE A 102 -3.01 -16.79 -6.91
N THR A 103 -2.63 -16.60 -5.65
CA THR A 103 -2.68 -17.67 -4.65
C THR A 103 -4.10 -18.21 -4.45
N ALA A 104 -5.11 -17.35 -4.43
CA ALA A 104 -6.50 -17.79 -4.32
C ALA A 104 -6.94 -18.57 -5.56
N MET A 105 -6.54 -18.14 -6.76
CA MET A 105 -6.82 -18.89 -7.98
C MET A 105 -6.18 -20.28 -7.94
N ASP A 106 -4.91 -20.36 -7.59
CA ASP A 106 -4.18 -21.63 -7.55
C ASP A 106 -4.76 -22.58 -6.48
N ALA A 107 -5.30 -22.04 -5.38
CA ALA A 107 -5.90 -22.82 -4.31
C ALA A 107 -7.35 -23.26 -4.58
N PHE A 108 -8.09 -22.50 -5.40
CA PHE A 108 -9.54 -22.67 -5.56
C PHE A 108 -9.99 -22.89 -7.01
N SER A 109 -9.07 -23.14 -7.94
CA SER A 109 -9.40 -23.49 -9.32
C SER A 109 -8.46 -24.56 -9.88
N GLU A 110 -8.97 -25.33 -10.84
CA GLU A 110 -8.18 -26.32 -11.58
C GLU A 110 -7.67 -25.78 -12.93
N PRO A 111 -6.54 -26.29 -13.44
CA PRO A 111 -6.06 -25.91 -14.77
C PRO A 111 -7.12 -26.16 -15.86
N GLY A 112 -7.50 -25.10 -16.57
CA GLY A 112 -8.52 -25.16 -17.64
C GLY A 112 -9.95 -24.87 -17.19
N GLU A 113 -10.18 -24.63 -15.89
CA GLU A 113 -11.47 -24.17 -15.39
C GLU A 113 -11.74 -22.73 -15.88
N THR A 114 -12.93 -22.50 -16.45
CA THR A 114 -13.34 -21.17 -16.90
C THR A 114 -13.88 -20.37 -15.72
N ARG A 115 -13.48 -19.11 -15.62
CA ARG A 115 -13.85 -18.19 -14.53
C ARG A 115 -15.02 -17.30 -14.88
#